data_AF-A0A7S1ETY3-F1
#
_entry.id   AF-A0A7S1ETY3-F1
#
_cell.length_a   1.000
_cell.length_b   1.000
_cell.length_c   1.000
_cell.angle_alpha   90.00
_cell.angle_beta   90.00
_cell.angle_gamma   90.00
#
_symmetry.space_group_name_H-M   'P 1'
#
loop_
_entity.id
_entity.type
_entity.pdbx_description
1 polymer ?
#
loop_
_entity_poly.entity_id
_entity_poly.type
_entity_poly.pdbx_seq_one_letter_code
_entity_poly.pdbx_strand_id
1 'polypeptide(L)'
;MNSMGSVEDDSEEGVVGMNRSYSTQDVVSLDDGLAAYARYRELCQHHGMEPNSSAAICLYTGSSTLSVSRPIVELELIPIVELLGSGDANFVTELNLSGARLSSSAASLIAVLLSKQDSKLETLNLSRNSLREEGALKIVGALRKNESLKKLNLSSNKINPMGAFQISRMISSGFAPGLKELLVDNNNMEQRGVDVLSPVCEDRSILLSMDGNHVLAEILNGLTHGVGLIGSLVAGTGMIREAAANELHSGLLGSVVLFVFALCMMYSSSCLYHSFFRLGRVKRALRVMDHCCIFLLIASTYTPFLLRYIWSSHLYGSSMVGPIMFYLVWGFALAGIVMSSGVLRRTPSRNLRASLALCMGWIVVSSMKILWERMPSQCLLLIVLGGMFYTVGVPFYIKGREVSIYHVVWHLAIMFGASSHYAGILFYVVRNSGNAMITI
;
A
#
# COMPACT_ATOMS: atom_id res chain seq x y z
N MET A 1 54.58 17.49 -56.00
CA MET A 1 53.60 16.59 -56.66
C MET A 1 52.74 15.99 -55.58
N ASN A 2 51.44 15.99 -55.83
CA ASN A 2 50.31 15.86 -54.92
C ASN A 2 50.04 14.45 -54.37
N SER A 3 49.13 14.45 -53.38
CA SER A 3 48.03 13.51 -53.11
C SER A 3 48.38 12.26 -52.29
N MET A 4 47.78 12.10 -51.09
CA MET A 4 46.40 11.67 -50.80
C MET A 4 46.06 10.27 -51.34
N GLY A 5 45.69 9.39 -50.40
CA GLY A 5 45.08 8.08 -50.62
C GLY A 5 44.41 7.62 -49.33
N SER A 6 43.12 7.92 -49.24
CA SER A 6 42.16 7.58 -48.20
C SER A 6 41.93 6.07 -48.08
N VAL A 7 41.76 5.60 -46.84
CA VAL A 7 41.18 4.29 -46.54
C VAL A 7 39.70 4.55 -46.23
N GLU A 8 38.82 4.03 -47.09
CA GLU A 8 37.37 3.96 -46.89
C GLU A 8 37.08 2.84 -45.89
N ASP A 9 36.19 3.11 -44.93
CA ASP A 9 35.68 2.15 -43.94
C ASP A 9 34.17 2.00 -44.19
N ASP A 10 33.77 0.77 -44.47
CA ASP A 10 32.40 0.34 -44.74
C ASP A 10 31.59 0.26 -43.43
N SER A 11 30.58 1.12 -43.29
CA SER A 11 29.43 0.80 -42.43
C SER A 11 28.18 1.60 -42.84
N GLU A 12 27.44 1.09 -43.83
CA GLU A 12 26.01 1.37 -43.99
C GLU A 12 25.21 0.40 -43.13
N GLU A 13 24.39 0.90 -42.21
CA GLU A 13 22.96 0.57 -42.08
C GLU A 13 22.37 1.23 -40.81
N GLY A 14 21.36 2.11 -41.01
CA GLY A 14 20.26 2.25 -40.04
C GLY A 14 20.22 3.47 -39.10
N VAL A 15 20.49 4.69 -39.56
CA VAL A 15 20.04 5.90 -38.80
C VAL A 15 18.61 6.24 -39.22
N VAL A 16 17.65 5.77 -38.41
CA VAL A 16 16.25 6.21 -38.48
C VAL A 16 16.20 7.71 -38.19
N GLY A 17 15.86 8.50 -39.21
CA GLY A 17 15.74 9.95 -39.11
C GLY A 17 14.72 10.36 -38.05
N MET A 18 15.19 10.95 -36.95
CA MET A 18 14.37 11.77 -36.07
C MET A 18 14.07 13.09 -36.77
N ASN A 19 13.08 13.08 -37.66
CA ASN A 19 12.47 14.30 -38.18
C ASN A 19 11.48 14.81 -37.12
N ARG A 20 11.99 15.45 -36.05
CA ARG A 20 11.15 16.31 -35.20
C ARG A 20 10.93 17.61 -35.96
N SER A 21 9.78 17.70 -36.63
CA SER A 21 9.24 18.99 -37.06
C SER A 21 8.97 19.83 -35.80
N TYR A 22 9.88 20.74 -35.49
CA TYR A 22 9.62 21.80 -34.53
C TYR A 22 8.58 22.73 -35.16
N SER A 23 7.35 22.65 -34.68
CA SER A 23 6.31 23.62 -35.01
C SER A 23 6.73 24.97 -34.45
N THR A 24 6.87 25.97 -35.31
CA THR A 24 7.24 27.36 -35.01
C THR A 24 6.10 28.17 -34.37
N GLN A 25 5.22 27.54 -33.56
CA GLN A 25 4.01 28.22 -33.06
C GLN A 25 4.07 28.77 -31.62
N ASP A 26 5.10 28.50 -30.81
CA ASP A 26 5.15 28.99 -29.42
C ASP A 26 6.52 29.58 -29.04
N VAL A 27 7.08 30.45 -29.88
CA VAL A 27 8.16 31.32 -29.42
C VAL A 27 7.50 32.56 -28.82
N VAL A 28 7.33 32.57 -27.50
CA VAL A 28 6.98 33.78 -26.74
C VAL A 28 7.96 34.87 -27.18
N SER A 29 7.45 36.01 -27.64
CA SER A 29 8.35 37.08 -28.06
C SER A 29 9.14 37.54 -26.83
N LEU A 30 10.43 37.85 -27.00
CA LEU A 30 11.25 38.36 -25.91
C LEU A 30 10.61 39.61 -25.26
N ASP A 31 9.80 40.34 -26.02
CA ASP A 31 9.04 41.51 -25.60
C ASP A 31 7.91 41.16 -24.62
N ASP A 32 7.20 40.03 -24.81
CA ASP A 32 6.13 39.59 -23.90
C ASP A 32 6.69 39.22 -22.52
N GLY A 33 7.83 38.53 -22.49
CA GLY A 33 8.52 38.18 -21.24
C GLY A 33 9.03 39.42 -20.50
N LEU A 34 9.59 40.38 -21.23
CA LEU A 34 10.07 41.64 -20.66
C LEU A 34 8.93 42.48 -20.07
N ALA A 35 7.79 42.55 -20.77
CA ALA A 35 6.59 43.24 -20.30
C ALA A 35 6.03 42.58 -19.02
N ALA A 36 5.93 41.25 -19.00
CA ALA A 36 5.47 40.51 -17.83
C ALA A 36 6.41 40.69 -16.62
N TYR A 37 7.73 40.72 -16.85
CA TYR A 37 8.70 41.00 -15.80
C TYR A 37 8.60 42.44 -15.26
N ALA A 38 8.46 43.43 -16.14
CA ALA A 38 8.27 44.82 -15.73
C ALA A 38 7.02 44.97 -14.85
N ARG A 39 5.91 44.34 -15.27
CA ARG A 39 4.66 44.32 -14.51
C ARG A 39 4.81 43.62 -13.15
N TYR A 40 5.50 42.49 -13.10
CA TYR A 40 5.79 41.78 -11.86
C TYR A 40 6.60 42.64 -10.89
N ARG A 41 7.58 43.39 -11.39
CA ARG A 41 8.39 44.31 -10.58
C ARG A 41 7.56 45.45 -9.99
N GLU A 42 6.65 46.03 -10.77
CA GLU A 42 5.70 47.05 -10.29
C GLU A 42 4.81 46.49 -9.17
N LEU A 43 4.26 45.29 -9.33
CA LEU A 43 3.44 44.64 -8.31
C LEU A 43 4.24 44.37 -7.04
N CYS A 44 5.48 43.86 -7.16
CA CYS A 44 6.36 43.66 -6.01
C CYS A 44 6.61 44.98 -5.27
N GLN A 45 6.91 46.07 -6.01
CA GLN A 45 7.14 47.38 -5.43
C GLN A 45 5.88 47.96 -4.76
N HIS A 46 4.70 47.78 -5.36
CA HIS A 46 3.42 48.19 -4.79
C HIS A 46 3.14 47.50 -3.46
N HIS A 47 3.50 46.22 -3.33
CA HIS A 47 3.36 45.46 -2.09
C HIS A 47 4.55 45.58 -1.12
N GLY A 48 5.56 46.40 -1.44
CA GLY A 48 6.74 46.60 -0.59
C GLY A 48 7.62 45.35 -0.47
N MET A 49 7.68 44.52 -1.51
CA MET A 49 8.41 43.27 -1.54
C MET A 49 9.51 43.26 -2.60
N GLU A 50 10.56 42.47 -2.37
CA GLU A 50 11.57 42.22 -3.38
C GLU A 50 11.11 41.14 -4.36
N PRO A 51 11.34 41.30 -5.68
CA PRO A 51 11.01 40.27 -6.66
C PRO A 51 11.73 38.95 -6.37
N ASN A 52 10.98 37.85 -6.39
CA ASN A 52 11.57 36.53 -6.26
C ASN A 52 12.47 36.25 -7.47
N SER A 53 13.73 35.87 -7.24
CA SER A 53 14.71 35.71 -8.32
C SER A 53 14.30 34.64 -9.34
N SER A 54 13.70 33.53 -8.89
CA SER A 54 13.25 32.46 -9.78
C SER A 54 12.07 32.90 -10.63
N ALA A 55 11.10 33.60 -10.03
CA ALA A 55 9.97 34.17 -10.77
C ALA A 55 10.44 35.25 -11.77
N ALA A 56 11.36 36.12 -11.36
CA ALA A 56 11.95 37.15 -12.20
C ALA A 56 12.63 36.57 -13.45
N ILE A 57 13.48 35.55 -13.27
CA ILE A 57 14.15 34.87 -14.40
C ILE A 57 13.13 34.20 -15.31
N CYS A 58 12.14 33.51 -14.75
CA CYS A 58 11.08 32.87 -15.53
C CYS A 58 10.34 33.86 -16.43
N LEU A 59 9.91 34.98 -15.85
CA LEU A 59 9.16 36.00 -16.59
C LEU A 59 10.04 36.68 -17.64
N TYR A 60 11.25 37.07 -17.27
CA TYR A 60 12.19 37.71 -18.20
C TYR A 60 12.54 36.82 -19.40
N THR A 61 12.67 35.52 -19.18
CA THR A 61 13.00 34.55 -20.25
C THR A 61 11.78 34.07 -21.05
N GLY A 62 10.56 34.48 -20.68
CA GLY A 62 9.33 33.98 -21.31
C GLY A 62 9.08 32.48 -21.06
N SER A 63 9.65 31.91 -19.99
CA SER A 63 9.48 30.49 -19.69
C SER A 63 8.05 30.17 -19.31
N SER A 64 7.52 29.06 -19.82
CA SER A 64 6.17 28.59 -19.51
C SER A 64 6.03 28.01 -18.10
N THR A 65 7.15 27.74 -17.41
CA THR A 65 7.17 27.10 -16.08
C THR A 65 7.71 28.05 -15.03
N LEU A 66 6.81 28.59 -14.21
CA LEU A 66 7.16 29.43 -13.07
C LEU A 66 7.31 28.58 -11.81
N SER A 67 8.54 28.48 -11.30
CA SER A 67 8.86 27.66 -10.12
C SER A 67 9.37 28.50 -8.96
N VAL A 68 8.71 28.33 -7.81
CA VAL A 68 9.06 28.95 -6.52
C VAL A 68 9.14 27.85 -5.46
N SER A 69 10.18 27.03 -5.52
CA SER A 69 10.33 25.82 -4.69
C SER A 69 11.05 26.03 -3.36
N ARG A 70 11.16 27.27 -2.88
CA ARG A 70 11.75 27.60 -1.56
C ARG A 70 10.65 28.01 -0.59
N PRO A 71 10.86 27.87 0.73
CA PRO A 71 9.98 28.50 1.71
C PRO A 71 9.80 29.98 1.36
N ILE A 72 8.57 30.37 1.08
CA ILE A 72 8.20 31.76 0.80
C ILE A 72 7.30 32.28 1.91
N VAL A 73 7.35 33.57 2.14
CA VAL A 73 6.34 34.23 2.96
C VAL A 73 5.05 34.26 2.14
N GLU A 74 3.90 33.87 2.71
CA GLU A 74 2.65 33.73 1.93
C GLU A 74 2.24 35.03 1.19
N LEU A 75 2.66 36.19 1.70
CA LEU A 75 2.46 37.50 1.07
C LEU A 75 3.23 37.65 -0.25
N GLU A 76 4.38 36.99 -0.42
CA GLU A 76 5.16 36.98 -1.67
C GLU A 76 4.40 36.30 -2.82
N LEU A 77 3.34 35.54 -2.51
CA LEU A 77 2.47 34.95 -3.50
C LEU A 77 1.53 35.97 -4.16
N ILE A 78 1.24 37.09 -3.49
CA ILE A 78 0.24 38.08 -3.96
C ILE A 78 0.62 38.65 -5.35
N PRO A 79 1.84 39.19 -5.58
CA PRO A 79 2.22 39.72 -6.89
C PRO A 79 2.19 38.66 -7.99
N ILE A 80 2.54 37.41 -7.66
CA ILE A 80 2.53 36.29 -8.61
C ILE A 80 1.09 35.94 -8.99
N VAL A 81 0.19 35.84 -8.00
CA VAL A 81 -1.23 35.57 -8.20
C VAL A 81 -1.90 36.68 -9.00
N GLU A 82 -1.60 37.94 -8.72
CA GLU A 82 -2.15 39.08 -9.46
C GLU A 82 -1.66 39.11 -10.91
N LEU A 83 -0.36 38.90 -11.15
CA LEU A 83 0.23 38.86 -12.49
C LEU A 83 -0.35 37.73 -13.35
N LEU A 84 -0.43 36.51 -12.80
CA LEU A 84 -0.98 35.37 -13.51
C LEU A 84 -2.51 35.48 -13.67
N GLY A 85 -3.16 36.28 -12.83
CA GLY A 85 -4.60 36.52 -12.86
C GLY A 85 -5.03 37.67 -13.77
N SER A 86 -4.14 38.60 -14.10
CA SER A 86 -4.40 39.73 -15.01
C SER A 86 -4.24 39.36 -16.49
N GLY A 87 -3.64 38.20 -16.78
CA GLY A 87 -3.36 37.75 -18.15
C GLY A 87 -2.06 38.31 -18.74
N ASP A 88 -1.32 39.14 -17.99
CA ASP A 88 -0.05 39.75 -18.43
C ASP A 88 1.06 38.71 -18.64
N ALA A 89 0.91 37.51 -18.06
CA ALA A 89 1.87 36.40 -18.16
C ALA A 89 1.20 35.10 -18.68
N ASN A 90 0.34 35.21 -19.70
CA ASN A 90 -0.40 34.07 -20.26
C ASN A 90 0.46 32.96 -20.90
N PHE A 91 1.73 33.22 -21.17
CA PHE A 91 2.68 32.19 -21.59
C PHE A 91 3.04 31.21 -20.46
N VAL A 92 2.81 31.57 -19.19
CA VAL A 92 3.03 30.70 -18.04
C VAL A 92 1.89 29.70 -17.93
N THR A 93 2.16 28.45 -18.30
CA THR A 93 1.19 27.35 -18.26
C THR A 93 1.43 26.40 -17.09
N GLU A 94 2.62 26.43 -16.46
CA GLU A 94 2.93 25.64 -15.27
C GLU A 94 3.37 26.53 -14.10
N LEU A 95 2.74 26.32 -12.94
CA LEU A 95 3.08 26.96 -11.68
C LEU A 95 3.49 25.90 -10.66
N ASN A 96 4.75 25.93 -10.25
CA ASN A 96 5.30 25.00 -9.29
C ASN A 96 5.65 25.68 -7.96
N LEU A 97 4.81 25.45 -6.96
CA LEU A 97 4.95 25.92 -5.57
C LEU A 97 5.22 24.73 -4.63
N SER A 98 5.85 23.66 -5.14
CA SER A 98 6.16 22.50 -4.31
C SER A 98 7.14 22.86 -3.20
N GLY A 99 6.85 22.44 -1.96
CA GLY A 99 7.75 22.67 -0.82
C GLY A 99 7.85 24.13 -0.36
N ALA A 100 6.95 25.00 -0.81
CA ALA A 100 6.90 26.42 -0.47
C ALA A 100 6.46 26.73 0.98
N ARG A 101 6.15 25.70 1.79
CA ARG A 101 5.61 25.77 3.16
C ARG A 101 4.26 26.49 3.26
N LEU A 102 3.44 26.37 2.22
CA LEU A 102 2.12 27.00 2.17
C LEU A 102 1.14 26.35 3.17
N SER A 103 0.39 27.18 3.89
CA SER A 103 -0.68 26.75 4.80
C SER A 103 -2.07 26.77 4.13
N SER A 104 -3.11 26.39 4.87
CA SER A 104 -4.51 26.51 4.40
C SER A 104 -4.95 27.96 4.14
N SER A 105 -4.21 28.96 4.65
CA SER A 105 -4.43 30.38 4.38
C SER A 105 -3.96 30.77 2.98
N ALA A 106 -2.73 30.39 2.59
CA ALA A 106 -2.21 30.59 1.24
C ALA A 106 -3.09 29.95 0.14
N ALA A 107 -3.80 28.86 0.47
CA ALA A 107 -4.76 28.24 -0.46
C ALA A 107 -5.85 29.22 -0.93
N SER A 108 -6.22 30.22 -0.13
CA SER A 108 -7.18 31.25 -0.52
C SER A 108 -6.64 32.12 -1.66
N LEU A 109 -5.35 32.50 -1.63
CA LEU A 109 -4.73 33.30 -2.68
C LEU A 109 -4.65 32.52 -3.99
N ILE A 110 -4.26 31.24 -3.91
CA ILE A 110 -4.24 30.35 -5.08
C ILE A 110 -5.66 30.12 -5.62
N ALA A 111 -6.65 29.98 -4.74
CA ALA A 111 -8.06 29.89 -5.13
C ALA A 111 -8.52 31.15 -5.90
N VAL A 112 -8.07 32.34 -5.50
CA VAL A 112 -8.34 33.58 -6.27
C VAL A 112 -7.75 33.47 -7.67
N LEU A 113 -6.49 33.06 -7.82
CA LEU A 113 -5.85 32.84 -9.13
C LEU A 113 -6.67 31.87 -10.00
N LEU A 114 -7.03 30.70 -9.45
CA LEU A 114 -7.74 29.65 -10.18
C LEU A 114 -9.17 30.04 -10.57
N SER A 115 -9.76 31.03 -9.89
CA SER A 115 -11.09 31.55 -10.22
C SER A 115 -11.09 32.56 -11.38
N LYS A 116 -9.92 33.07 -11.78
CA LYS A 116 -9.78 34.01 -12.91
C LYS A 116 -9.92 33.28 -14.24
N GLN A 117 -10.79 33.77 -15.12
CA GLN A 117 -11.01 33.15 -16.43
C GLN A 117 -9.87 33.40 -17.41
N ASP A 118 -9.11 34.48 -17.21
CA ASP A 118 -8.02 34.85 -18.11
C ASP A 118 -6.78 33.96 -17.93
N SER A 119 -6.68 33.24 -16.80
CA SER A 119 -5.54 32.38 -16.50
C SER A 119 -5.44 31.18 -17.45
N LYS A 120 -4.31 31.10 -18.16
CA LYS A 120 -3.93 29.97 -19.05
C LYS A 120 -3.22 28.84 -18.33
N LEU A 121 -3.25 28.81 -17.00
CA LEU A 121 -2.54 27.82 -16.21
C LEU A 121 -3.10 26.41 -16.46
N GLU A 122 -2.26 25.51 -16.97
CA GLU A 122 -2.61 24.12 -17.25
C GLU A 122 -2.13 23.17 -16.15
N THR A 123 -0.99 23.46 -15.54
CA THR A 123 -0.38 22.62 -14.50
C THR A 123 -0.13 23.42 -13.23
N LEU A 124 -0.61 22.90 -12.10
CA LEU A 124 -0.39 23.47 -10.79
C LEU A 124 0.18 22.41 -9.83
N ASN A 125 1.40 22.66 -9.36
CA ASN A 125 2.07 21.80 -8.38
C ASN A 125 2.12 22.47 -7.00
N LEU A 126 1.29 21.99 -6.08
CA LEU A 126 1.24 22.41 -4.67
C LEU A 126 1.78 21.33 -3.73
N SER A 127 2.52 20.35 -4.24
CA SER A 127 2.95 19.21 -3.42
C SER A 127 3.88 19.61 -2.27
N ARG A 128 3.96 18.78 -1.22
CA ARG A 128 4.86 18.99 -0.07
C ARG A 128 4.61 20.31 0.68
N ASN A 129 3.36 20.74 0.77
CA ASN A 129 2.93 21.89 1.58
C ASN A 129 2.11 21.41 2.80
N SER A 130 1.48 22.32 3.53
CA SER A 130 0.60 22.00 4.67
C SER A 130 -0.79 22.61 4.48
N LEU A 131 -1.36 22.39 3.29
CA LEU A 131 -2.68 22.90 2.93
C LEU A 131 -3.82 22.28 3.76
N ARG A 132 -3.65 21.02 4.21
CA ARG A 132 -4.68 20.25 4.91
C ARG A 132 -5.97 20.11 4.08
N GLU A 133 -7.03 19.58 4.68
CA GLU A 133 -8.34 19.43 4.05
C GLU A 133 -8.97 20.78 3.67
N GLU A 134 -8.84 21.80 4.53
CA GLU A 134 -9.41 23.13 4.28
C GLU A 134 -8.80 23.81 3.05
N GLY A 135 -7.47 23.75 2.92
CA GLY A 135 -6.78 24.33 1.78
C GLY A 135 -7.12 23.57 0.49
N ALA A 136 -7.09 22.23 0.52
CA ALA A 136 -7.45 21.43 -0.65
C ALA A 136 -8.90 21.69 -1.12
N LEU A 137 -9.84 21.87 -0.18
CA LEU A 137 -11.22 22.24 -0.48
C LEU A 137 -11.33 23.59 -1.20
N LYS A 138 -10.59 24.60 -0.75
CA LYS A 138 -10.57 25.92 -1.39
C LYS A 138 -10.04 25.85 -2.82
N ILE A 139 -8.96 25.09 -3.03
CA ILE A 139 -8.37 24.89 -4.36
C ILE A 139 -9.36 24.21 -5.30
N VAL A 140 -9.93 23.07 -4.91
CA VAL A 140 -10.90 22.35 -5.76
C VAL A 140 -12.19 23.16 -5.95
N GLY A 141 -12.63 23.86 -4.91
CA GLY A 141 -13.79 24.76 -4.96
C GLY A 141 -13.61 25.91 -5.96
N ALA A 142 -12.41 26.48 -6.05
CA ALA A 142 -12.08 27.53 -7.02
C ALA A 142 -12.15 27.05 -8.47
N LEU A 143 -11.90 25.75 -8.70
CA LEU A 143 -11.95 25.15 -10.03
C LEU A 143 -13.37 24.91 -10.56
N ARG A 144 -14.42 25.41 -9.90
CA ARG A 144 -15.83 25.18 -10.29
C ARG A 144 -16.12 25.43 -11.77
N LYS A 145 -15.55 26.50 -12.34
CA LYS A 145 -15.69 26.88 -13.76
C LYS A 145 -14.35 26.94 -14.50
N ASN A 146 -13.29 26.40 -13.90
CA ASN A 146 -11.96 26.46 -14.49
C ASN A 146 -11.80 25.34 -15.53
N GLU A 147 -11.59 25.74 -16.78
CA GLU A 147 -11.40 24.83 -17.92
C GLU A 147 -9.94 24.71 -18.36
N SER A 148 -9.08 25.64 -17.94
CA SER A 148 -7.66 25.67 -18.32
C SER A 148 -6.85 24.60 -17.58
N LEU A 149 -7.03 24.45 -16.27
CA LEU A 149 -6.20 23.56 -15.46
C LEU A 149 -6.44 22.09 -15.82
N LYS A 150 -5.40 21.43 -16.33
CA LYS A 150 -5.38 20.01 -16.72
C LYS A 150 -4.75 19.11 -15.67
N LYS A 151 -3.74 19.60 -14.94
CA LYS A 151 -3.00 18.82 -13.95
C LYS A 151 -2.92 19.54 -12.60
N LEU A 152 -3.37 18.87 -11.55
CA LEU A 152 -3.32 19.37 -10.19
C LEU A 152 -2.56 18.38 -9.28
N ASN A 153 -1.48 18.84 -8.66
CA ASN A 153 -0.73 18.06 -7.69
C ASN A 153 -0.91 18.62 -6.27
N LEU A 154 -1.67 17.87 -5.46
CA LEU A 154 -1.92 18.11 -4.04
C LEU A 154 -1.18 17.10 -3.15
N SER A 155 -0.20 16.39 -3.66
CA SER A 155 0.51 15.34 -2.91
C SER A 155 1.23 15.87 -1.67
N SER A 156 1.29 15.09 -0.59
CA SER A 156 1.99 15.45 0.65
C SER A 156 1.49 16.75 1.30
N ASN A 157 0.18 16.95 1.36
CA ASN A 157 -0.49 18.11 1.96
C ASN A 157 -1.27 17.82 3.24
N LYS A 158 -1.17 16.59 3.77
CA LYS A 158 -1.88 16.12 4.98
C LYS A 158 -3.41 16.17 4.82
N ILE A 159 -3.94 15.86 3.63
CA ILE A 159 -5.38 15.77 3.38
C ILE A 159 -5.94 14.48 4.02
N ASN A 160 -6.75 14.63 5.05
CA ASN A 160 -7.38 13.52 5.76
C ASN A 160 -8.54 12.87 4.95
N PRO A 161 -9.16 11.77 5.44
CA PRO A 161 -10.27 11.12 4.74
C PRO A 161 -11.49 12.03 4.49
N MET A 162 -11.76 13.00 5.37
CA MET A 162 -12.85 13.97 5.18
C MET A 162 -12.58 14.91 3.99
N GLY A 163 -11.34 15.40 3.86
CA GLY A 163 -10.93 16.19 2.71
C GLY A 163 -11.10 15.43 1.39
N ALA A 164 -10.68 14.17 1.35
CA ALA A 164 -10.87 13.31 0.17
C ALA A 164 -12.36 13.13 -0.19
N PHE A 165 -13.22 12.92 0.80
CA PHE A 165 -14.67 12.83 0.61
C PHE A 165 -15.26 14.12 0.02
N GLN A 166 -14.84 15.28 0.53
CA GLN A 166 -15.34 16.57 0.04
C GLN A 166 -14.85 16.87 -1.39
N ILE A 167 -13.57 16.58 -1.68
CA ILE A 167 -13.01 16.71 -3.03
C ILE A 167 -13.80 15.83 -4.01
N SER A 168 -14.03 14.57 -3.65
CA SER A 168 -14.85 13.64 -4.44
C SER A 168 -16.25 14.21 -4.71
N ARG A 169 -16.95 14.72 -3.69
CA ARG A 169 -18.26 15.35 -3.88
C ARG A 169 -18.23 16.55 -4.82
N MET A 170 -17.20 17.38 -4.75
CA MET A 170 -17.06 18.54 -5.63
C MET A 170 -16.84 18.10 -7.08
N ILE A 171 -15.92 17.15 -7.30
CA ILE A 171 -15.65 16.61 -8.64
C ILE A 171 -16.92 15.95 -9.21
N SER A 172 -17.64 15.13 -8.43
CA SER A 172 -18.94 14.56 -8.86
C SER A 172 -19.98 15.62 -9.21
N SER A 173 -19.95 16.78 -8.55
CA SER A 173 -20.88 17.88 -8.79
C SER A 173 -20.51 18.75 -10.00
N GLY A 174 -19.54 18.34 -10.82
CA GLY A 174 -19.15 19.06 -12.03
C GLY A 174 -18.02 20.07 -11.85
N PHE A 175 -17.36 20.14 -10.68
CA PHE A 175 -16.21 21.04 -10.50
C PHE A 175 -15.02 20.54 -11.32
N ALA A 176 -14.09 21.46 -11.62
CA ALA A 176 -12.87 21.22 -12.38
C ALA A 176 -13.13 20.53 -13.74
N PRO A 177 -13.97 21.10 -14.62
CA PRO A 177 -14.32 20.48 -15.91
C PRO A 177 -13.10 20.22 -16.80
N GLY A 178 -12.03 21.04 -16.69
CA GLY A 178 -10.81 20.88 -17.47
C GLY A 178 -9.82 19.83 -16.96
N LEU A 179 -9.98 19.33 -15.73
CA LEU A 179 -8.97 18.52 -15.05
C LEU A 179 -8.85 17.12 -15.66
N LYS A 180 -7.63 16.72 -16.01
CA LYS A 180 -7.28 15.42 -16.59
C LYS A 180 -6.42 14.57 -15.66
N GLU A 181 -5.64 15.19 -14.78
CA GLU A 181 -4.73 14.50 -13.87
C GLU A 181 -4.80 15.09 -12.46
N LEU A 182 -5.06 14.25 -11.46
CA LEU A 182 -5.10 14.61 -10.04
C LEU A 182 -4.11 13.73 -9.26
N LEU A 183 -3.11 14.38 -8.64
CA LEU A 183 -2.12 13.71 -7.80
C LEU A 183 -2.38 14.07 -6.33
N VAL A 184 -2.71 13.07 -5.51
CA VAL A 184 -3.01 13.21 -4.07
C VAL A 184 -2.20 12.22 -3.24
N ASP A 185 -1.01 11.86 -3.71
CA ASP A 185 -0.10 10.92 -3.04
C ASP A 185 0.28 11.42 -1.64
N ASN A 186 0.44 10.51 -0.69
CA ASN A 186 0.99 10.78 0.65
C ASN A 186 0.20 11.84 1.47
N ASN A 187 -1.13 11.83 1.42
CA ASN A 187 -1.98 12.78 2.14
C ASN A 187 -2.57 12.26 3.45
N ASN A 188 -2.46 10.96 3.75
CA ASN A 188 -3.12 10.30 4.89
C ASN A 188 -4.65 10.23 4.76
N MET A 189 -5.13 10.00 3.53
CA MET A 189 -6.56 9.85 3.23
C MET A 189 -7.15 8.51 3.69
N GLU A 190 -6.31 7.58 4.19
CA GLU A 190 -6.67 6.20 4.50
C GLU A 190 -7.36 5.50 3.30
N GLN A 191 -7.97 4.32 3.50
CA GLN A 191 -8.73 3.70 2.42
C GLN A 191 -10.03 4.42 2.14
N ARG A 192 -10.74 4.92 3.15
CA ARG A 192 -12.03 5.58 2.92
C ARG A 192 -11.92 6.73 1.92
N GLY A 193 -10.87 7.54 2.01
CA GLY A 193 -10.67 8.62 1.04
C GLY A 193 -10.36 8.11 -0.36
N VAL A 194 -9.56 7.04 -0.48
CA VAL A 194 -9.23 6.37 -1.75
C VAL A 194 -10.48 5.76 -2.41
N ASP A 195 -11.27 5.01 -1.65
CA ASP A 195 -12.48 4.32 -2.13
C ASP A 195 -13.56 5.31 -2.61
N VAL A 196 -13.59 6.52 -2.05
CA VAL A 196 -14.55 7.56 -2.43
C VAL A 196 -14.05 8.39 -3.62
N LEU A 197 -12.75 8.59 -3.77
CA LEU A 197 -12.18 9.42 -4.83
C LEU A 197 -11.96 8.65 -6.15
N SER A 198 -11.59 7.36 -6.06
CA SER A 198 -11.34 6.50 -7.22
C SER A 198 -12.51 6.41 -8.21
N PRO A 199 -13.75 6.04 -7.80
CA PRO A 199 -14.86 5.86 -8.75
C PRO A 199 -15.26 7.17 -9.43
N VAL A 200 -15.14 8.30 -8.72
CA VAL A 200 -15.48 9.62 -9.25
C VAL A 200 -14.47 10.09 -10.28
N CYS A 201 -13.18 9.85 -10.05
CA CYS A 201 -12.16 10.18 -11.04
C CYS A 201 -12.25 9.26 -12.26
N GLU A 202 -12.59 7.98 -12.07
CA GLU A 202 -12.83 7.03 -13.17
C GLU A 202 -14.01 7.46 -14.05
N ASP A 203 -15.16 7.81 -13.44
CA ASP A 203 -16.35 8.32 -14.15
C ASP A 203 -16.03 9.58 -14.97
N ARG A 204 -15.19 10.47 -14.42
CA ARG A 204 -14.74 11.71 -15.08
C ARG A 204 -13.53 11.54 -15.98
N SER A 205 -13.01 10.32 -16.19
CA SER A 205 -11.79 10.04 -16.96
C SER A 205 -10.57 10.86 -16.51
N ILE A 206 -10.45 11.11 -15.20
CA ILE A 206 -9.33 11.80 -14.56
C ILE A 206 -8.30 10.76 -14.14
N LEU A 207 -7.07 10.89 -14.62
CA LEU A 207 -5.94 10.08 -14.18
C LEU A 207 -5.59 10.42 -12.73
N LEU A 208 -5.71 9.45 -11.84
CA LEU A 208 -5.61 9.63 -10.40
C LEU A 208 -4.40 8.87 -9.84
N SER A 209 -3.54 9.58 -9.10
CA SER A 209 -2.46 8.98 -8.30
C SER A 209 -2.68 9.24 -6.82
N MET A 210 -2.61 8.19 -5.99
CA MET A 210 -2.92 8.23 -4.55
C MET A 210 -1.99 7.37 -3.70
N ASP A 211 -0.79 7.09 -4.17
CA ASP A 211 0.19 6.26 -3.49
C ASP A 211 0.53 6.81 -2.10
N GLY A 212 0.77 5.93 -1.12
CA GLY A 212 1.25 6.33 0.21
C GLY A 212 0.19 6.93 1.16
N ASN A 213 -1.11 6.79 0.88
CA ASN A 213 -2.17 7.25 1.78
C ASN A 213 -2.45 6.35 3.01
N HIS A 214 -1.74 5.22 3.14
CA HIS A 214 -1.93 4.22 4.20
C HIS A 214 -0.70 3.98 5.08
N VAL A 215 0.28 4.89 5.08
CA VAL A 215 1.62 4.67 5.65
C VAL A 215 1.57 4.21 7.12
N LEU A 216 0.79 4.88 7.98
CA LEU A 216 0.71 4.51 9.40
C LEU A 216 0.17 3.08 9.58
N ALA A 217 -0.89 2.73 8.85
CA ALA A 217 -1.46 1.39 8.93
C ALA A 217 -0.47 0.34 8.41
N GLU A 218 0.24 0.60 7.32
CA GLU A 218 1.29 -0.29 6.80
C GLU A 218 2.43 -0.47 7.82
N ILE A 219 2.84 0.60 8.50
CA ILE A 219 3.84 0.52 9.59
C ILE A 219 3.34 -0.33 10.75
N LEU A 220 2.12 -0.11 11.22
CA LEU A 220 1.54 -0.89 12.33
C LEU A 220 1.35 -2.36 11.95
N ASN A 221 0.91 -2.64 10.72
CA ASN A 221 0.78 -4.00 10.19
C ASN A 221 2.14 -4.71 10.12
N GLY A 222 3.18 -4.01 9.66
CA GLY A 222 4.56 -4.53 9.63
C GLY A 222 5.09 -4.77 11.05
N LEU A 223 4.86 -3.84 11.98
CA LEU A 223 5.34 -3.94 13.36
C LEU A 223 4.71 -5.12 14.11
N THR A 224 3.40 -5.33 14.01
CA THR A 224 2.73 -6.44 14.72
C THR A 224 3.29 -7.80 14.30
N HIS A 225 3.44 -8.03 13.00
CA HIS A 225 4.01 -9.28 12.50
C HIS A 225 5.54 -9.34 12.63
N GLY A 226 6.25 -8.22 12.70
CA GLY A 226 7.66 -8.16 13.09
C GLY A 226 7.88 -8.65 14.52
N VAL A 227 7.02 -8.25 15.47
CA VAL A 227 7.01 -8.80 16.84
C VAL A 227 6.69 -10.31 16.82
N GLY A 228 5.71 -10.72 16.00
CA GLY A 228 5.38 -12.13 15.79
C GLY A 228 6.56 -12.95 15.26
N LEU A 229 7.35 -12.40 14.33
CA LEU A 229 8.55 -13.06 13.78
C LEU A 229 9.65 -13.26 14.83
N ILE A 230 9.95 -12.21 15.60
CA ILE A 230 10.95 -12.33 16.67
C ILE A 230 10.49 -13.37 17.70
N GLY A 231 9.21 -13.31 18.08
CA GLY A 231 8.60 -14.29 18.97
C GLY A 231 8.68 -15.71 18.43
N SER A 232 8.36 -15.95 17.15
CA SER A 232 8.38 -17.28 16.54
C SER A 232 9.80 -17.85 16.38
N LEU A 233 10.81 -17.01 16.14
CA LEU A 233 12.21 -17.43 16.11
C LEU A 233 12.69 -17.89 17.50
N VAL A 234 12.44 -17.09 18.53
CA VAL A 234 12.88 -17.41 19.91
C VAL A 234 12.09 -18.60 20.48
N ALA A 235 10.76 -18.54 20.41
CA ALA A 235 9.90 -19.59 20.95
C ALA A 235 10.01 -20.89 20.14
N GLY A 236 10.05 -20.79 18.81
CA GLY A 236 10.19 -21.95 17.92
C GLY A 236 11.52 -22.68 18.09
N THR A 237 12.64 -21.96 18.25
CA THR A 237 13.93 -22.60 18.57
C THR A 237 13.89 -23.30 19.93
N GLY A 238 13.26 -22.69 20.94
CA GLY A 238 13.00 -23.33 22.23
C GLY A 238 12.22 -24.64 22.09
N MET A 239 11.10 -24.61 21.34
CA MET A 239 10.27 -25.79 21.10
C MET A 239 11.03 -26.92 20.37
N ILE A 240 11.86 -26.61 19.38
CA ILE A 240 12.66 -27.62 18.66
C ILE A 240 13.72 -28.24 19.57
N ARG A 241 14.40 -27.42 20.40
CA ARG A 241 15.37 -27.93 21.38
C ARG A 241 14.72 -28.85 22.39
N GLU A 242 13.54 -28.47 22.87
CA GLU A 242 12.78 -29.29 23.81
C GLU A 242 12.23 -30.56 23.14
N ALA A 243 11.84 -30.49 21.87
CA ALA A 243 11.43 -31.63 21.08
C ALA A 243 12.58 -32.64 20.90
N ALA A 244 13.80 -32.16 20.64
CA ALA A 244 14.98 -32.99 20.56
C ALA A 244 15.36 -33.60 21.92
N ALA A 245 15.27 -32.82 23.01
CA ALA A 245 15.58 -33.28 24.36
C ALA A 245 14.61 -34.34 24.88
N ASN A 246 13.35 -34.32 24.43
CA ASN A 246 12.35 -35.36 24.74
C ASN A 246 12.42 -36.57 23.78
N GLU A 247 13.44 -36.65 22.92
CA GLU A 247 13.68 -37.78 22.01
C GLU A 247 12.46 -38.19 21.16
N LEU A 248 11.70 -37.19 20.69
CA LEU A 248 10.53 -37.44 19.84
C LEU A 248 10.95 -38.22 18.59
N HIS A 249 10.12 -39.19 18.19
CA HIS A 249 10.35 -39.92 16.95
C HIS A 249 10.42 -38.98 15.74
N SER A 250 11.18 -39.37 14.72
CA SER A 250 11.55 -38.52 13.57
C SER A 250 10.35 -37.85 12.88
N GLY A 251 9.25 -38.59 12.67
CA GLY A 251 8.03 -38.04 12.08
C GLY A 251 7.39 -36.91 12.90
N LEU A 252 7.33 -37.05 14.23
CA LEU A 252 6.73 -36.03 15.09
C LEU A 252 7.66 -34.83 15.25
N LEU A 253 8.97 -35.05 15.38
CA LEU A 253 9.96 -33.97 15.33
C LEU A 253 9.87 -33.19 14.01
N GLY A 254 9.77 -33.89 12.88
CA GLY A 254 9.60 -33.28 11.56
C GLY A 254 8.36 -32.40 11.47
N SER A 255 7.23 -32.82 12.08
CA SER A 255 6.02 -32.01 12.13
C SER A 255 6.16 -30.73 12.96
N VAL A 256 6.91 -30.79 14.06
CA VAL A 256 7.19 -29.62 14.92
C VAL A 256 8.08 -28.63 14.19
N VAL A 257 9.13 -29.11 13.52
CA VAL A 257 10.01 -28.29 12.67
C VAL A 257 9.20 -27.64 11.55
N LEU A 258 8.31 -28.39 10.89
CA LEU A 258 7.44 -27.87 9.84
C LEU A 258 6.50 -26.76 10.33
N PHE A 259 5.90 -26.94 11.52
CA PHE A 259 5.08 -25.91 12.15
C PHE A 259 5.89 -24.63 12.45
N VAL A 260 7.06 -24.77 13.08
CA VAL A 260 7.93 -23.61 13.39
C VAL A 260 8.38 -22.91 12.12
N PHE A 261 8.75 -23.65 11.08
CA PHE A 261 9.12 -23.10 9.77
C PHE A 261 7.96 -22.32 9.15
N ALA A 262 6.77 -22.91 9.08
CA ALA A 262 5.59 -22.25 8.52
C ALA A 262 5.20 -20.98 9.30
N LEU A 263 5.34 -21.00 10.63
CA LEU A 263 5.08 -19.86 11.50
C LEU A 263 6.09 -18.72 11.25
N CYS A 264 7.38 -19.03 11.15
CA CYS A 264 8.42 -18.04 10.81
C CYS A 264 8.21 -17.47 9.40
N MET A 265 7.90 -18.33 8.43
CA MET A 265 7.62 -17.92 7.05
C MET A 265 6.41 -16.98 6.96
N MET A 266 5.31 -17.31 7.64
CA MET A 266 4.10 -16.48 7.66
C MET A 266 4.36 -15.09 8.23
N TYR A 267 4.98 -14.99 9.42
CA TYR A 267 5.29 -13.67 10.00
C TYR A 267 6.32 -12.90 9.17
N SER A 268 7.32 -13.58 8.60
CA SER A 268 8.31 -12.96 7.72
C SER A 268 7.67 -12.39 6.46
N SER A 269 6.89 -13.20 5.74
CA SER A 269 6.25 -12.79 4.49
C SER A 269 5.34 -11.58 4.71
N SER A 270 4.60 -11.59 5.81
CA SER A 270 3.65 -10.52 6.13
C SER A 270 4.35 -9.25 6.58
N CYS A 271 5.35 -9.37 7.46
CA CYS A 271 6.18 -8.24 7.88
C CYS A 271 6.84 -7.56 6.68
N LEU A 272 7.45 -8.34 5.79
CA LEU A 272 8.09 -7.82 4.57
C LEU A 272 7.07 -7.20 3.61
N TYR A 273 5.91 -7.83 3.41
CA TYR A 273 4.85 -7.33 2.54
C TYR A 273 4.41 -5.90 2.93
N HIS A 274 4.20 -5.68 4.22
CA HIS A 274 3.81 -4.38 4.76
C HIS A 274 4.99 -3.40 4.86
N SER A 275 6.22 -3.87 5.09
CA SER A 275 7.41 -3.00 5.18
C SER A 275 7.85 -2.45 3.81
N PHE A 276 7.73 -3.25 2.76
CA PHE A 276 8.11 -2.87 1.39
C PHE A 276 6.96 -2.28 0.57
N PHE A 277 6.00 -1.62 1.24
CA PHE A 277 4.79 -1.10 0.62
C PHE A 277 5.04 -0.07 -0.51
N ARG A 278 6.26 0.48 -0.62
CA ARG A 278 6.69 1.42 -1.67
C ARG A 278 7.35 0.76 -2.89
N LEU A 279 7.72 -0.52 -2.83
CA LEU A 279 8.42 -1.21 -3.93
C LEU A 279 7.44 -2.05 -4.74
N GLY A 280 6.81 -1.49 -5.77
CA GLY A 280 5.67 -2.12 -6.47
C GLY A 280 5.87 -3.57 -6.92
N ARG A 281 6.99 -3.91 -7.59
CA ARG A 281 7.27 -5.30 -8.03
C ARG A 281 7.50 -6.24 -6.84
N VAL A 282 8.26 -5.79 -5.85
CA VAL A 282 8.60 -6.56 -4.64
C VAL A 282 7.35 -6.79 -3.78
N LYS A 283 6.54 -5.75 -3.56
CA LYS A 283 5.25 -5.81 -2.84
C LYS A 283 4.33 -6.85 -3.47
N ARG A 284 4.29 -6.96 -4.80
CA ARG A 284 3.46 -7.96 -5.49
C ARG A 284 3.93 -9.39 -5.21
N ALA A 285 5.24 -9.65 -5.26
CA ALA A 285 5.79 -10.97 -4.95
C ALA A 285 5.57 -11.34 -3.48
N LEU A 286 5.83 -10.42 -2.55
CA LEU A 286 5.62 -10.63 -1.12
C LEU A 286 4.15 -10.83 -0.76
N ARG A 287 3.22 -10.16 -1.46
CA ARG A 287 1.78 -10.38 -1.31
C ARG A 287 1.38 -11.82 -1.62
N VAL A 288 1.92 -12.37 -2.70
CA VAL A 288 1.65 -13.75 -3.09
C VAL A 288 2.16 -14.71 -2.01
N MET A 289 3.39 -14.49 -1.55
CA MET A 289 3.97 -15.28 -0.47
C MET A 289 3.15 -15.20 0.82
N ASP A 290 2.73 -14.00 1.23
CA ASP A 290 1.92 -13.74 2.41
C ASP A 290 0.59 -14.51 2.37
N HIS A 291 -0.10 -14.47 1.22
CA HIS A 291 -1.33 -15.22 1.05
C HIS A 291 -1.13 -16.74 1.09
N CYS A 292 -0.06 -17.26 0.47
CA CYS A 292 0.24 -18.69 0.48
C CYS A 292 0.59 -19.19 1.89
N CYS A 293 1.32 -18.39 2.68
CA CYS A 293 1.77 -18.78 4.01
C CYS A 293 0.61 -19.00 4.99
N ILE A 294 -0.55 -18.36 4.81
CA ILE A 294 -1.75 -18.62 5.64
C ILE A 294 -2.18 -20.09 5.50
N PHE A 295 -2.28 -20.60 4.27
CA PHE A 295 -2.70 -21.98 4.02
C PHE A 295 -1.65 -22.98 4.51
N LEU A 296 -0.36 -22.68 4.28
CA LEU A 296 0.73 -23.51 4.79
C LEU A 296 0.71 -23.59 6.32
N LEU A 297 0.49 -22.45 7.01
CA LEU A 297 0.42 -22.40 8.46
C LEU A 297 -0.72 -23.26 8.99
N ILE A 298 -1.93 -23.16 8.42
CA ILE A 298 -3.08 -23.98 8.84
C ILE A 298 -2.77 -25.48 8.66
N ALA A 299 -2.15 -25.91 7.54
CA ALA A 299 -1.81 -27.32 7.38
C ALA A 299 -0.75 -27.79 8.39
N SER A 300 0.25 -26.94 8.64
CA SER A 300 1.34 -27.24 9.56
C SER A 300 0.88 -27.33 11.02
N THR A 301 -0.12 -26.55 11.45
CA THR A 301 -0.65 -26.61 12.83
C THR A 301 -1.37 -27.92 13.11
N TYR A 302 -2.05 -28.49 12.10
CA TYR A 302 -2.74 -29.78 12.22
C TYR A 302 -1.78 -30.96 12.37
N THR A 303 -0.64 -30.91 11.68
CA THR A 303 0.22 -32.09 11.49
C THR A 303 0.75 -32.68 12.81
N PRO A 304 1.28 -31.91 13.78
CA PRO A 304 1.75 -32.45 15.06
C PRO A 304 0.63 -33.10 15.89
N PHE A 305 -0.55 -32.50 15.94
CA PHE A 305 -1.71 -33.04 16.66
C PHE A 305 -2.22 -34.33 16.02
N LEU A 306 -2.30 -34.36 14.69
CA LEU A 306 -2.67 -35.54 13.93
C LEU A 306 -1.72 -36.69 14.25
N LEU A 307 -0.41 -36.48 14.10
CA LEU A 307 0.60 -37.51 14.31
C LEU A 307 0.64 -38.04 15.75
N ARG A 308 0.42 -37.18 16.75
CA ARG A 308 0.48 -37.59 18.16
C ARG A 308 -0.77 -38.34 18.63
N TYR A 309 -1.97 -37.90 18.24
CA TYR A 309 -3.22 -38.33 18.88
C TYR A 309 -4.16 -39.15 17.99
N ILE A 310 -4.10 -38.96 16.67
CA ILE A 310 -5.07 -39.57 15.75
C ILE A 310 -4.40 -40.59 14.83
N TRP A 311 -3.16 -40.32 14.44
CA TRP A 311 -2.38 -41.16 13.54
C TRP A 311 -2.24 -42.56 14.12
N SER A 312 -2.41 -43.55 13.23
CA SER A 312 -2.60 -44.98 13.55
C SER A 312 -1.71 -45.43 14.71
N SER A 313 -2.30 -45.53 15.90
CA SER A 313 -1.63 -46.04 17.08
C SER A 313 -2.07 -47.48 17.33
N HIS A 314 -1.10 -48.34 17.65
CA HIS A 314 -1.31 -49.74 17.97
C HIS A 314 -2.25 -49.95 19.18
N LEU A 315 -2.55 -48.88 19.95
CA LEU A 315 -3.42 -48.85 21.13
C LEU A 315 -4.93 -48.80 20.83
N TYR A 316 -5.38 -48.31 19.67
CA TYR A 316 -6.80 -48.01 19.43
C TYR A 316 -7.37 -48.54 18.10
N GLY A 317 -6.63 -49.43 17.44
CA GLY A 317 -6.98 -49.95 16.11
C GLY A 317 -6.73 -48.93 14.98
N SER A 318 -6.57 -49.44 13.76
CA SER A 318 -6.26 -48.65 12.56
C SER A 318 -7.45 -47.76 12.14
N SER A 319 -7.57 -46.57 12.74
CA SER A 319 -8.53 -45.56 12.30
C SER A 319 -8.01 -44.83 11.05
N MET A 320 -8.72 -44.93 9.92
CA MET A 320 -8.40 -44.19 8.69
C MET A 320 -8.56 -42.66 8.84
N VAL A 321 -9.12 -42.19 9.95
CA VAL A 321 -9.42 -40.78 10.21
C VAL A 321 -8.18 -39.89 10.16
N GLY A 322 -7.07 -40.30 10.80
CA GLY A 322 -5.83 -39.51 10.83
C GLY A 322 -5.25 -39.25 9.43
N PRO A 323 -4.98 -40.31 8.64
CA PRO A 323 -4.55 -40.17 7.26
C PRO A 323 -5.53 -39.38 6.38
N ILE A 324 -6.84 -39.65 6.47
CA ILE A 324 -7.85 -38.91 5.69
C ILE A 324 -7.79 -37.42 6.01
N MET A 325 -7.78 -37.04 7.29
CA MET A 325 -7.74 -35.64 7.70
C MET A 325 -6.42 -34.97 7.28
N PHE A 326 -5.29 -35.67 7.37
CA PHE A 326 -4.00 -35.16 6.89
C PHE A 326 -4.05 -34.81 5.40
N TYR A 327 -4.43 -35.76 4.53
CA TYR A 327 -4.46 -35.53 3.08
C TYR A 327 -5.52 -34.51 2.68
N LEU A 328 -6.66 -34.48 3.37
CA LEU A 328 -7.72 -33.53 3.10
C LEU A 328 -7.30 -32.09 3.44
N VAL A 329 -6.70 -31.87 4.61
CA VAL A 329 -6.18 -30.56 5.02
C VAL A 329 -5.05 -30.11 4.07
N TRP A 330 -4.08 -30.97 3.76
CA TRP A 330 -2.99 -30.63 2.83
C TRP A 330 -3.47 -30.42 1.38
N GLY A 331 -4.50 -31.14 0.94
CA GLY A 331 -5.15 -30.93 -0.35
C GLY A 331 -5.81 -29.55 -0.44
N PHE A 332 -6.55 -29.14 0.59
CA PHE A 332 -7.09 -27.79 0.70
C PHE A 332 -6.00 -26.72 0.78
N ALA A 333 -4.90 -27.00 1.48
CA ALA A 333 -3.74 -26.10 1.56
C ALA A 333 -3.13 -25.86 0.18
N LEU A 334 -2.90 -26.94 -0.59
CA LEU A 334 -2.38 -26.87 -1.94
C LEU A 334 -3.33 -26.10 -2.86
N ALA A 335 -4.64 -26.36 -2.79
CA ALA A 335 -5.63 -25.62 -3.54
C ALA A 335 -5.60 -24.12 -3.20
N GLY A 336 -5.47 -23.77 -1.91
CA GLY A 336 -5.35 -22.39 -1.45
C GLY A 336 -4.07 -21.69 -1.92
N ILE A 337 -2.94 -22.40 -1.93
CA ILE A 337 -1.65 -21.91 -2.43
C ILE A 337 -1.74 -21.68 -3.94
N VAL A 338 -2.22 -22.65 -4.71
CA VAL A 338 -2.38 -22.52 -6.18
C VAL A 338 -3.30 -21.34 -6.50
N MET A 339 -4.43 -21.23 -5.80
CA MET A 339 -5.36 -20.10 -5.92
C MET A 339 -4.68 -18.74 -5.64
N SER A 340 -3.75 -18.69 -4.68
CA SER A 340 -3.10 -17.44 -4.25
C SER A 340 -1.81 -17.11 -5.01
N SER A 341 -1.21 -18.10 -5.67
CA SER A 341 0.09 -18.01 -6.36
C SER A 341 0.10 -17.16 -7.64
N GLY A 342 -1.06 -16.81 -8.17
CA GLY A 342 -1.19 -16.12 -9.47
C GLY A 342 -1.15 -17.03 -10.69
N VAL A 343 -0.95 -18.34 -10.52
CA VAL A 343 -0.96 -19.35 -11.59
C VAL A 343 -2.26 -19.32 -12.40
N LEU A 344 -3.41 -19.11 -11.76
CA LEU A 344 -4.72 -19.05 -12.41
C LEU A 344 -4.97 -17.77 -13.24
N ARG A 345 -4.03 -16.82 -13.30
CA ARG A 345 -4.14 -15.51 -13.99
C ARG A 345 -5.38 -14.68 -13.62
N ARG A 346 -6.12 -15.09 -12.61
CA ARG A 346 -7.27 -14.40 -12.00
C ARG A 346 -6.96 -14.20 -10.53
N THR A 347 -7.19 -13.00 -10.03
CA THR A 347 -7.04 -12.71 -8.60
C THR A 347 -8.35 -13.08 -7.90
N PRO A 348 -8.38 -14.13 -7.06
CA PRO A 348 -9.59 -14.54 -6.38
C PRO A 348 -10.00 -13.52 -5.32
N SER A 349 -11.31 -13.41 -5.08
CA SER A 349 -11.84 -12.46 -4.10
C SER A 349 -11.27 -12.75 -2.70
N ARG A 350 -11.12 -11.68 -1.92
CA ARG A 350 -10.67 -11.76 -0.51
C ARG A 350 -11.55 -12.72 0.29
N ASN A 351 -12.86 -12.67 0.05
CA ASN A 351 -13.86 -13.48 0.74
C ASN A 351 -13.66 -14.96 0.42
N LEU A 352 -13.44 -15.33 -0.85
CA LEU A 352 -13.22 -16.73 -1.22
C LEU A 352 -11.99 -17.32 -0.51
N ARG A 353 -10.89 -16.56 -0.44
CA ARG A 353 -9.69 -16.99 0.28
C ARG A 353 -9.93 -17.14 1.78
N ALA A 354 -10.63 -16.19 2.40
CA ALA A 354 -11.00 -16.26 3.81
C ALA A 354 -11.93 -17.44 4.10
N SER A 355 -12.93 -17.67 3.25
CA SER A 355 -13.86 -18.80 3.37
C SER A 355 -13.12 -20.14 3.26
N LEU A 356 -12.21 -20.28 2.29
CA LEU A 356 -11.42 -21.51 2.14
C LEU A 356 -10.54 -21.77 3.38
N ALA A 357 -9.86 -20.74 3.88
CA ALA A 357 -9.04 -20.84 5.08
C ALA A 357 -9.88 -21.19 6.33
N LEU A 358 -11.08 -20.60 6.46
CA LEU A 358 -11.99 -20.90 7.55
C LEU A 358 -12.53 -22.33 7.46
N CYS A 359 -12.99 -22.76 6.29
CA CYS A 359 -13.40 -24.15 6.07
C CYS A 359 -12.27 -25.11 6.43
N MET A 360 -11.05 -24.83 5.95
CA MET A 360 -9.87 -25.63 6.25
C MET A 360 -9.59 -25.71 7.76
N GLY A 361 -9.68 -24.58 8.47
CA GLY A 361 -9.46 -24.51 9.91
C GLY A 361 -10.51 -25.23 10.76
N TRP A 362 -11.74 -25.38 10.26
CA TRP A 362 -12.85 -26.00 10.99
C TRP A 362 -13.06 -27.50 10.67
N ILE A 363 -12.31 -28.08 9.73
CA ILE A 363 -12.37 -29.52 9.39
C ILE A 363 -12.22 -30.41 10.64
N VAL A 364 -11.38 -29.99 11.59
CA VAL A 364 -11.14 -30.70 12.86
C VAL A 364 -12.41 -31.01 13.66
N VAL A 365 -13.46 -30.20 13.53
CA VAL A 365 -14.73 -30.41 14.24
C VAL A 365 -15.42 -31.71 13.83
N SER A 366 -15.24 -32.16 12.58
CA SER A 366 -15.74 -33.47 12.14
C SER A 366 -15.18 -34.65 12.94
N SER A 367 -14.01 -34.45 13.57
CA SER A 367 -13.32 -35.45 14.39
C SER A 367 -13.39 -35.13 15.89
N MET A 368 -14.29 -34.23 16.32
CA MET A 368 -14.34 -33.75 17.71
C MET A 368 -14.58 -34.86 18.73
N LYS A 369 -15.39 -35.88 18.40
CA LYS A 369 -15.61 -37.03 19.28
C LYS A 369 -14.31 -37.77 19.60
N ILE A 370 -13.51 -38.07 18.56
CA ILE A 370 -12.23 -38.77 18.71
C ILE A 370 -11.23 -37.90 19.48
N LEU A 371 -11.22 -36.59 19.20
CA LEU A 371 -10.36 -35.64 19.88
C LEU A 371 -10.68 -35.54 21.36
N TRP A 372 -11.96 -35.51 21.73
CA TRP A 372 -12.42 -35.50 23.12
C TRP A 372 -11.96 -36.74 23.91
N GLU A 373 -11.98 -37.90 23.26
CA GLU A 373 -11.57 -39.18 23.88
C GLU A 373 -10.04 -39.33 23.98
N ARG A 374 -9.28 -38.69 23.08
CA ARG A 374 -7.83 -38.94 22.95
C ARG A 374 -6.92 -37.80 23.40
N MET A 375 -7.43 -36.58 23.52
CA MET A 375 -6.65 -35.41 23.93
C MET A 375 -7.00 -34.95 25.35
N PRO A 376 -6.01 -34.45 26.10
CA PRO A 376 -6.26 -33.71 27.33
C PRO A 376 -7.22 -32.54 27.09
N SER A 377 -8.16 -32.30 28.01
CA SER A 377 -9.17 -31.24 27.88
C SER A 377 -8.56 -29.84 27.74
N GLN A 378 -7.43 -29.59 28.40
CA GLN A 378 -6.71 -28.33 28.29
C GLN A 378 -6.09 -28.13 26.89
N CYS A 379 -5.62 -29.21 26.25
CA CYS A 379 -5.13 -29.17 24.87
C CYS A 379 -6.26 -28.79 23.91
N LEU A 380 -7.43 -29.41 24.08
CA LEU A 380 -8.62 -29.11 23.29
C LEU A 380 -9.07 -27.65 23.47
N LEU A 381 -9.05 -27.15 24.71
CA LEU A 381 -9.38 -25.74 24.98
C LEU A 381 -8.45 -24.80 24.22
N LEU A 382 -7.14 -25.05 24.18
CA LEU A 382 -6.18 -24.22 23.43
C LEU A 382 -6.45 -24.25 21.92
N ILE A 383 -6.79 -25.42 21.36
CA ILE A 383 -7.17 -25.56 19.95
C ILE A 383 -8.44 -24.75 19.65
N VAL A 384 -9.47 -24.89 20.49
CA VAL A 384 -10.75 -24.17 20.34
C VAL A 384 -10.55 -22.66 20.46
N LEU A 385 -9.80 -22.20 21.48
CA LEU A 385 -9.47 -20.78 21.65
C LEU A 385 -8.72 -20.24 20.43
N GLY A 386 -7.77 -21.00 19.91
CA GLY A 386 -7.06 -20.65 18.68
C GLY A 386 -8.00 -20.50 17.48
N GLY A 387 -8.89 -21.47 17.26
CA GLY A 387 -9.91 -21.44 16.20
C GLY A 387 -10.89 -20.27 16.35
N MET A 388 -11.26 -19.92 17.58
CA MET A 388 -12.10 -18.76 17.89
C MET A 388 -11.40 -17.45 17.53
N PHE A 389 -10.14 -17.26 17.92
CA PHE A 389 -9.37 -16.06 17.55
C PHE A 389 -9.29 -15.89 16.04
N TYR A 390 -9.00 -16.98 15.30
CA TYR A 390 -8.99 -16.93 13.83
C TYR A 390 -10.36 -16.54 13.26
N THR A 391 -11.45 -17.10 13.80
CA THR A 391 -12.82 -16.84 13.32
C THR A 391 -13.26 -15.40 13.61
N VAL A 392 -13.03 -14.91 14.83
CA VAL A 392 -13.34 -13.52 15.23
C VAL A 392 -12.52 -12.51 14.44
N GLY A 393 -11.32 -12.89 13.99
CA GLY A 393 -10.50 -12.05 13.12
C GLY A 393 -11.10 -11.82 11.72
N VAL A 394 -11.85 -12.77 11.15
CA VAL A 394 -12.30 -12.73 9.74
C VAL A 394 -13.12 -11.47 9.39
N PRO A 395 -14.09 -11.02 10.21
CA PRO A 395 -14.79 -9.75 9.97
C PRO A 395 -13.86 -8.54 9.85
N PHE A 396 -12.81 -8.45 10.69
CA PHE A 396 -11.83 -7.37 10.64
C PHE A 396 -10.91 -7.49 9.43
N TYR A 397 -10.58 -8.71 9.01
CA TYR A 397 -9.92 -8.93 7.72
C TYR A 397 -10.81 -8.37 6.61
N ILE A 398 -12.03 -8.85 6.42
CA ILE A 398 -12.91 -8.43 5.32
C ILE A 398 -13.12 -6.90 5.31
N LYS A 399 -13.44 -6.31 6.46
CA LYS A 399 -13.64 -4.86 6.62
C LYS A 399 -12.35 -4.05 6.60
N GLY A 400 -11.18 -4.68 6.70
CA GLY A 400 -9.87 -4.02 6.64
C GLY A 400 -9.58 -3.35 5.30
N ARG A 401 -10.40 -3.61 4.26
CA ARG A 401 -10.40 -2.77 3.06
C ARG A 401 -10.84 -1.36 3.43
N GLU A 402 -12.00 -1.19 4.06
CA GLU A 402 -12.62 0.11 4.34
C GLU A 402 -11.91 0.87 5.47
N VAL A 403 -11.35 0.15 6.45
CA VAL A 403 -10.69 0.76 7.61
C VAL A 403 -9.34 0.10 7.81
N SER A 404 -8.26 0.80 7.47
CA SER A 404 -6.92 0.20 7.45
C SER A 404 -6.47 -0.30 8.83
N ILE A 405 -6.94 0.31 9.93
CA ILE A 405 -6.63 -0.15 11.31
C ILE A 405 -7.25 -1.51 11.64
N TYR A 406 -8.36 -1.90 11.01
CA TYR A 406 -8.95 -3.23 11.24
C TYR A 406 -8.03 -4.34 10.74
N HIS A 407 -7.13 -4.06 9.80
CA HIS A 407 -6.12 -5.03 9.41
C HIS A 407 -5.10 -5.31 10.52
N VAL A 408 -4.79 -4.30 11.35
CA VAL A 408 -3.96 -4.47 12.55
C VAL A 408 -4.68 -5.35 13.57
N VAL A 409 -5.97 -5.14 13.78
CA VAL A 409 -6.79 -6.00 14.68
C VAL A 409 -6.81 -7.44 14.18
N TRP A 410 -6.90 -7.64 12.87
CA TRP A 410 -6.75 -8.96 12.25
C TRP A 410 -5.39 -9.60 12.53
N HIS A 411 -4.29 -8.86 12.43
CA HIS A 411 -2.95 -9.35 12.79
C HIS A 411 -2.87 -9.80 14.24
N LEU A 412 -3.40 -8.99 15.16
CA LEU A 412 -3.44 -9.36 16.59
C LEU A 412 -4.25 -10.65 16.81
N ALA A 413 -5.39 -10.81 16.15
CA ALA A 413 -6.18 -12.04 16.23
C ALA A 413 -5.39 -13.27 15.72
N ILE A 414 -4.65 -13.15 14.61
CA ILE A 414 -3.76 -14.21 14.13
C ILE A 414 -2.67 -14.54 15.16
N MET A 415 -2.06 -13.52 15.77
CA MET A 415 -1.02 -13.70 16.77
C MET A 415 -1.50 -14.44 18.02
N PHE A 416 -2.67 -14.07 18.55
CA PHE A 416 -3.28 -14.80 19.66
C PHE A 416 -3.67 -16.22 19.26
N GLY A 417 -4.25 -16.41 18.07
CA GLY A 417 -4.59 -17.73 17.54
C GLY A 417 -3.38 -18.65 17.40
N ALA A 418 -2.28 -18.14 16.84
CA ALA A 418 -1.04 -18.88 16.67
C ALA A 418 -0.35 -19.18 18.01
N SER A 419 -0.41 -18.25 18.97
CA SER A 419 0.13 -18.44 20.32
C SER A 419 -0.60 -19.58 21.07
N SER A 420 -1.92 -19.67 20.93
CA SER A 420 -2.70 -20.78 21.50
C SER A 420 -2.31 -22.13 20.90
N HIS A 421 -2.14 -22.21 19.58
CA HIS A 421 -1.69 -23.44 18.91
C HIS A 421 -0.24 -23.80 19.28
N TYR A 422 0.65 -22.81 19.35
CA TYR A 422 2.02 -22.97 19.83
C TYR A 422 2.04 -23.57 21.23
N ALA A 423 1.25 -23.03 22.16
CA ALA A 423 1.15 -23.55 23.52
C ALA A 423 0.62 -24.99 23.53
N GLY A 424 -0.41 -25.28 22.72
CA GLY A 424 -0.94 -26.63 22.57
C GLY A 424 0.13 -27.63 22.11
N ILE A 425 0.90 -27.28 21.08
CA ILE A 425 1.97 -28.14 20.56
C ILE A 425 3.09 -28.29 21.59
N LEU A 426 3.52 -27.20 22.24
CA LEU A 426 4.61 -27.24 23.21
C LEU A 426 4.25 -28.11 24.42
N PHE A 427 3.12 -27.84 25.07
CA PHE A 427 2.78 -28.48 26.33
C PHE A 427 2.21 -29.89 26.16
N TYR A 428 1.49 -30.16 25.07
CA TYR A 428 0.76 -31.42 24.91
C TYR A 428 1.29 -32.32 23.80
N VAL A 429 2.00 -31.79 22.81
CA VAL A 429 2.65 -32.61 21.77
C VAL A 429 4.12 -32.87 22.11
N VAL A 430 4.87 -31.83 22.50
CA VAL A 430 6.31 -31.92 22.76
C VAL A 430 6.58 -32.41 24.18
N ARG A 431 6.09 -31.70 25.20
CA ARG A 431 6.34 -31.98 26.62
C ARG A 431 5.58 -33.18 27.19
N ASN A 432 4.68 -33.78 26.42
CA ASN A 432 3.86 -34.88 26.92
C ASN A 432 4.73 -36.14 27.08
N SER A 433 5.30 -36.25 28.27
CA SER A 433 6.00 -37.41 28.81
C SER A 433 4.96 -38.38 29.35
N GLY A 434 4.65 -39.42 28.57
CA GLY A 434 3.95 -40.65 28.96
C GLY A 434 2.90 -40.61 30.09
N ASN A 435 1.63 -40.81 29.72
CA ASN A 435 0.70 -41.67 30.48
C ASN A 435 0.38 -42.94 29.67
N ALA A 436 1.41 -43.55 29.10
CA ALA A 436 1.34 -44.91 28.57
C ALA A 436 2.68 -45.64 28.83
N MET A 437 3.23 -45.49 30.03
CA MET A 437 3.99 -46.59 30.60
C MET A 437 2.98 -47.69 30.94
N ILE A 438 2.82 -48.60 30.00
CA ILE A 438 2.78 -50.05 30.22
C ILE A 438 2.77 -50.42 31.72
N THR A 439 1.59 -50.52 32.31
CA THR A 439 1.35 -51.55 33.32
C THR A 439 1.24 -52.87 32.56
N ILE A 440 2.31 -53.67 32.64
CA ILE A 440 2.34 -55.08 32.21
C ILE A 440 1.35 -55.87 33.08
#